data_AF-A0A497QMR7-F1
#
_entry.id   AF-A0A497QMR7-F1
#
_cell.length_a   1.000
_cell.length_b   1.000
_cell.length_c   1.000
_cell.angle_alpha   90.00
_cell.angle_beta   90.00
_cell.angle_gamma   90.00
#
_symmetry.space_group_name_H-M   'P 1'
#
loop_
_entity.id
_entity.type
_entity.pdbx_description
1 polymer ?
#
loop_
_entity_poly.entity_id
_entity_poly.type
_entity_poly.pdbx_seq_one_letter_code
_entity_poly.pdbx_strand_id
1 'polypeptide(L)' 'MTDSSNSKLGKIIAEAVEEYNQFRAPEVIAKLLSITKDLIEIRFSGTFCLTCGFYDYFDDFKFILEDLGVKQR' A
#
# COMPACT_ATOMS: atom_id res chain seq x y z
N MET A 1 21.33 -6.40 18.06
CA MET A 1 21.72 -5.56 16.91
C MET A 1 20.95 -6.08 15.71
N THR A 2 19.75 -5.58 15.49
CA THR A 2 18.78 -5.99 14.45
C THR A 2 17.97 -4.74 14.12
N ASP A 3 17.70 -4.28 12.90
CA ASP A 3 18.12 -4.60 11.55
C ASP A 3 17.92 -3.30 10.75
N SER A 4 18.97 -2.76 10.14
CA SER A 4 18.89 -1.49 9.38
C SER A 4 17.92 -1.58 8.18
N SER A 5 17.62 -2.79 7.71
CA SER A 5 16.76 -3.08 6.55
C SER A 5 15.27 -2.82 6.76
N ASN A 6 14.74 -2.94 7.99
CA ASN A 6 13.31 -2.73 8.26
C ASN A 6 12.91 -1.24 8.12
N SER A 7 13.87 -0.34 8.33
CA SER A 7 13.65 1.11 8.24
C SER A 7 13.47 1.63 6.81
N LYS A 8 14.09 0.98 5.81
CA LYS A 8 14.01 1.41 4.40
C LYS A 8 12.71 0.94 3.75
N LEU A 9 12.37 -0.34 3.92
CA LEU A 9 11.10 -0.87 3.42
C LEU A 9 9.92 -0.14 4.06
N GLY A 10 9.94 0.07 5.38
CA GLY A 10 8.89 0.81 6.08
C GLY A 10 8.66 2.22 5.52
N LYS A 11 9.73 2.94 5.13
CA LYS A 11 9.61 4.26 4.48
C LYS A 11 8.97 4.17 3.11
N ILE A 12 9.40 3.22 2.28
CA ILE A 12 8.83 3.02 0.94
C ILE A 12 7.35 2.68 1.03
N ILE A 13 6.95 1.80 1.96
CA ILE A 13 5.54 1.45 2.13
C ILE A 13 4.73 2.62 2.69
N ALA A 14 5.30 3.42 3.59
CA ALA A 14 4.63 4.62 4.08
C ALA A 14 4.40 5.63 2.95
N GLU A 15 5.41 5.85 2.11
CA GLU A 15 5.33 6.71 0.92
C GLU A 15 4.26 6.21 -0.06
N ALA A 16 4.24 4.90 -0.35
CA ALA A 16 3.22 4.29 -1.19
C ALA A 16 1.79 4.50 -0.64
N VAL A 17 1.61 4.37 0.68
CA VAL A 17 0.31 4.60 1.34
C VAL A 17 -0.11 6.07 1.26
N GLU A 18 0.83 7.00 1.45
CA GLU A 18 0.56 8.43 1.31
C GLU A 18 0.16 8.77 -0.12
N GLU A 19 0.93 8.31 -1.11
CA GLU A 19 0.65 8.55 -2.53
C GLU A 19 -0.71 7.97 -2.94
N TYR A 20 -0.99 6.72 -2.59
CA TYR A 20 -2.29 6.09 -2.87
C TYR A 20 -3.44 6.90 -2.27
N ASN A 21 -3.31 7.32 -1.02
CA ASN A 21 -4.35 8.08 -0.32
C ASN A 21 -4.53 9.48 -0.89
N GLN A 22 -3.50 10.12 -1.44
CA GLN A 22 -3.64 11.41 -2.12
C GLN A 22 -4.58 11.33 -3.32
N PHE A 23 -4.59 10.20 -4.04
CA PHE A 23 -5.42 10.01 -5.23
C PHE A 23 -6.78 9.36 -4.93
N ARG A 24 -6.87 8.50 -3.91
CA ARG A 24 -8.05 7.63 -3.67
C ARG A 24 -8.88 8.01 -2.45
N ALA A 25 -8.36 8.83 -1.53
CA ALA A 25 -9.16 9.34 -0.42
C ALA A 25 -10.15 10.42 -0.92
N PRO A 26 -11.36 10.50 -0.34
CA PRO A 26 -11.86 9.72 0.79
C PRO A 26 -12.56 8.41 0.42
N GLU A 27 -12.64 8.07 -0.87
CA GLU A 27 -13.44 6.94 -1.36
C GLU A 27 -12.87 5.59 -0.93
N VAL A 28 -11.55 5.42 -1.03
CA VAL A 28 -10.80 4.27 -0.53
C VAL A 28 -9.51 4.77 0.12
N ILE A 29 -9.34 4.41 1.39
CA ILE A 29 -8.18 4.76 2.22
C ILE A 29 -7.39 3.48 2.49
N ALA A 30 -6.11 3.49 2.13
CA ALA A 30 -5.13 2.49 2.50
C ALA A 30 -4.49 2.85 3.85
N LYS A 31 -4.30 1.86 4.71
CA LYS A 31 -3.59 2.00 5.98
C LYS A 31 -2.67 0.81 6.21
N LEU A 32 -1.40 1.10 6.48
CA LEU A 32 -0.44 0.08 6.88
C LEU A 32 -0.80 -0.47 8.27
N LEU A 33 -0.97 -1.80 8.36
CA LEU A 33 -1.21 -2.51 9.61
C LEU A 33 0.07 -3.08 10.18
N SER A 34 0.83 -3.82 9.38
CA SER A 34 2.06 -4.49 9.82
C SER A 34 3.05 -4.66 8.66
N ILE A 35 4.33 -4.66 9.01
CA ILE A 35 5.42 -5.06 8.11
C ILE A 35 6.20 -6.15 8.81
N THR A 36 6.26 -7.30 8.18
CA THR A 36 7.12 -8.41 8.57
C THR A 36 8.19 -8.61 7.50
N LYS A 37 9.11 -9.55 7.72
CA LYS A 37 10.20 -9.81 6.77
C LYS A 37 9.70 -10.27 5.39
N ASP A 38 8.56 -10.99 5.37
CA ASP A 38 8.07 -11.68 4.18
C ASP A 38 6.68 -11.20 3.73
N LEU A 39 5.97 -10.42 4.57
CA LEU A 39 4.61 -9.98 4.31
C LEU A 39 4.40 -8.53 4.77
N ILE A 40 3.64 -7.78 3.98
CA ILE A 40 3.11 -6.46 4.32
C ILE A 40 1.59 -6.57 4.37
N GLU A 41 0.98 -6.08 5.44
CA GLU A 41 -0.47 -6.05 5.59
C GLU A 41 -0.98 -4.62 5.47
N ILE A 42 -1.83 -4.38 4.47
CA ILE A 42 -2.49 -3.11 4.21
C ILE A 42 -3.99 -3.31 4.36
N ARG A 43 -4.64 -2.42 5.12
CA ARG A 43 -6.10 -2.35 5.21
C ARG A 43 -6.61 -1.30 4.26
N PHE A 44 -7.51 -1.69 3.37
CA PHE A 44 -8.31 -0.78 2.58
C PHE A 44 -9.67 -0.59 3.25
N SER A 45 -10.12 0.66 3.37
CA SER A 45 -11.42 1.00 3.94
C SER A 45 -12.01 2.21 3.26
N GLY A 46 -13.32 2.25 3.10
CA GLY A 46 -14.00 3.36 2.42
C GLY A 46 -15.37 2.92 1.93
N THR A 47 -16.00 3.76 1.12
CA THR A 47 -17.30 3.44 0.52
C THR A 47 -17.17 2.43 -0.60
N PHE A 48 -16.02 2.43 -1.31
CA PHE A 48 -15.75 1.66 -2.53
C PHE A 48 -16.82 1.89 -3.62
N CYS A 49 -16.41 2.27 -4.82
CA CYS A 49 -17.36 2.43 -5.93
C CYS A 49 -17.94 1.06 -6.34
N LEU A 50 -19.26 0.94 -6.25
CA LEU A 50 -20.00 -0.30 -6.56
C LEU A 50 -19.84 -0.75 -8.01
N THR A 51 -19.64 0.20 -8.92
CA THR A 51 -19.49 -0.05 -10.37
C THR A 51 -18.03 -0.14 -10.82
N CYS A 52 -17.09 0.23 -9.96
CA CYS A 52 -15.67 0.17 -10.24
C CYS A 52 -15.16 -1.22 -9.89
N GLY A 53 -14.13 -1.72 -10.59
CA GLY A 53 -13.57 -3.03 -10.28
C GLY A 53 -13.02 -3.00 -8.85
N PHE A 54 -13.54 -3.84 -7.96
CA PHE A 54 -13.04 -3.90 -6.59
C PHE A 54 -11.54 -4.20 -6.55
N TYR A 55 -11.05 -4.99 -7.52
CA TYR A 55 -9.63 -5.31 -7.68
C TYR A 55 -8.78 -4.15 -8.20
N ASP A 56 -9.37 -3.17 -8.89
CA ASP A 56 -8.65 -2.04 -9.48
C ASP A 56 -7.90 -1.26 -8.39
N TYR A 57 -8.53 -1.04 -7.23
CA TYR A 57 -7.90 -0.38 -6.09
C TYR A 57 -6.65 -1.12 -5.56
N PHE A 58 -6.65 -2.44 -5.60
CA PHE A 58 -5.50 -3.24 -5.17
C PHE A 58 -4.41 -3.22 -6.23
N ASP A 59 -4.79 -3.29 -7.50
CA ASP A 59 -3.85 -3.24 -8.61
C ASP A 59 -3.20 -1.86 -8.72
N ASP A 60 -3.95 -0.77 -8.52
CA ASP A 60 -3.43 0.59 -8.38
C ASP A 60 -2.35 0.67 -7.28
N PHE A 61 -2.61 0.06 -6.13
CA PHE A 61 -1.63 0.06 -5.04
C PHE A 61 -0.39 -0.78 -5.40
N LYS A 62 -0.55 -1.90 -6.12
CA LYS A 62 0.60 -2.69 -6.62
C LYS A 62 1.44 -1.87 -7.60
N PHE A 63 0.82 -1.15 -8.53
CA PHE A 63 1.54 -0.31 -9.48
C PHE A 63 2.39 0.75 -8.77
N ILE A 64 1.83 1.44 -7.76
CA ILE A 64 2.59 2.41 -6.95
C ILE A 64 3.79 1.74 -6.26
N LEU A 65 3.58 0.55 -5.70
CA LEU A 65 4.68 -0.18 -5.07
C LEU A 65 5.75 -0.62 -6.07
N GLU A 66 5.36 -1.04 -7.27
CA GLU A 66 6.29 -1.40 -8.36
C GLU A 66 7.13 -0.20 -8.80
N ASP A 67 6.51 0.98 -8.94
CA ASP A 67 7.19 2.24 -9.27
C ASP A 67 8.21 2.64 -8.19
N LEU A 68 7.91 2.34 -6.93
CA LEU A 68 8.83 2.52 -5.80
C LEU A 68 9.85 1.37 -5.64
N GLY A 69 9.86 0.41 -6.58
CA GLY A 69 10.85 -0.66 -6.66
C GLY A 69 10.58 -1.88 -5.77
N VAL A 70 9.35 -2.02 -5.26
CA VAL A 70 8.90 -3.20 -4.49
C VAL A 70 8.17 -4.14 -5.44
N LYS A 71 8.62 -5.41 -5.50
CA LYS A 71 7.93 -6.46 -6.27
C LYS A 71 7.06 -7.31 -5.37
N GLN A 72 5.82 -7.53 -5.76
CA GLN A 72 4.86 -8.42 -5.10
C GLN A 72 4.80 -9.73 -5.87
N ARG A 73 4.51 -10.83 -5.17
CA ARG A 73 4.35 -12.17 -5.77
C ARG A 73 2.91 -12.64 -5.62
#